data_AF-A0A8S3C9G8-F1
#
_entry.id   AF-A0A8S3C9G8-F1
#
_cell.length_a   1.000
_cell.length_b   1.000
_cell.length_c   1.000
_cell.angle_alpha   90.00
_cell.angle_beta   90.00
_cell.angle_gamma   90.00
#
_symmetry.space_group_name_H-M   'P 1'
#
loop_
_entity.id
_entity.type
_entity.pdbx_description
1 polymer ?
#
loop_
_entity_poly.entity_id
_entity_poly.type
_entity_poly.pdbx_seq_one_letter_code
_entity_poly.pdbx_strand_id
1 'polypeptide(L)' 'QVVTEMISRDRNHPSVLMWSLANEPESGDPEAKGYFSALADFTRLLAAGRPITYVISATYDSDQ' A
#
# COMPACT_ATOMS: atom_id res chain seq x y z
N GLN A 1 3.00 11.70 -4.04
CA GLN A 1 4.08 11.78 -5.06
C GLN A 1 4.89 10.49 -5.14
N VAL A 2 5.46 9.99 -4.04
CA VAL A 2 6.31 8.78 -4.02
C VAL A 2 5.68 7.55 -4.69
N VAL A 3 4.43 7.20 -4.35
CA VAL A 3 3.76 6.02 -4.91
C VAL A 3 3.56 6.13 -6.43
N THR A 4 3.17 7.31 -6.92
CA THR A 4 2.94 7.54 -8.35
C THR A 4 4.23 7.41 -9.15
N GLU A 5 5.34 7.93 -8.64
CA GLU A 5 6.65 7.83 -9.27
C GLU A 5 7.16 6.39 -9.29
N MET A 6 7.06 5.68 -8.17
CA MET A 6 7.44 4.27 -8.05
C MET A 6 6.70 3.41 -9.09
N ILE A 7 5.37 3.54 -9.16
CA ILE A 7 4.56 2.74 -10.09
C ILE A 7 4.84 3.15 -11.54
N SER A 8 4.93 4.45 -11.83
CA SER A 8 5.18 4.92 -13.20
C SER A 8 6.53 4.45 -13.74
N ARG A 9 7.56 4.39 -12.88
CA ARG A 9 8.88 3.88 -13.22
C ARG A 9 8.85 2.38 -13.49
N ASP A 10 8.23 1.60 -12.61
CA ASP A 10 8.46 0.14 -12.56
C ASP A 10 7.28 -0.70 -13.11
N ARG A 11 6.13 -0.12 -13.46
CA ARG A 11 4.91 -0.84 -13.91
C ARG A 11 5.13 -1.87 -15.02
N ASN A 12 6.09 -1.61 -15.92
CA ASN A 12 6.37 -2.46 -17.09
C ASN A 12 7.36 -3.58 -16.80
N HIS A 13 7.86 -3.72 -15.57
CA HIS A 13 8.73 -4.84 -15.18
C HIS A 13 7.91 -6.06 -14.77
N PRO A 14 8.00 -7.19 -15.51
CA PRO A 14 7.20 -8.38 -15.19
C PRO A 14 7.57 -9.02 -13.85
N SER A 15 8.77 -8.77 -13.35
CA SER A 15 9.26 -9.22 -12.04
C SER A 15 8.58 -8.54 -10.85
N VAL A 16 7.94 -7.38 -11.05
CA VAL A 16 7.24 -6.68 -9.95
C VAL A 16 5.89 -7.33 -9.72
N LEU A 17 5.71 -8.13 -8.67
CA LEU A 17 4.44 -8.84 -8.47
C LEU A 17 3.40 -8.02 -7.70
N MET A 18 3.83 -7.25 -6.70
CA MET A 18 2.95 -6.50 -5.79
C MET A 18 3.61 -5.19 -5.37
N TRP A 19 2.82 -4.22 -4.91
CA TRP A 19 3.30 -2.94 -4.40
C TRP A 19 3.08 -2.83 -2.90
N SER A 20 4.17 -2.68 -2.13
CA SER A 20 4.07 -2.35 -0.70
C SER A 20 4.02 -0.84 -0.53
N LEU A 21 2.99 -0.35 0.16
CA LEU A 21 2.74 1.10 0.32
C LEU A 21 3.33 1.65 1.62
N ALA A 22 3.52 0.82 2.64
CA ALA A 22 4.21 1.17 3.88
C ALA A 22 4.86 -0.07 4.50
N ASN A 23 5.91 0.19 5.29
CA ASN A 23 6.56 -0.80 6.14
C ASN A 23 6.29 -0.48 7.60
N GLU A 24 5.65 -1.39 8.30
CA GLU A 24 5.32 -1.32 9.72
C GLU A 24 4.61 -0.01 10.11
N PRO A 25 3.53 0.38 9.40
CA PRO A 25 2.77 1.55 9.80
C PRO A 25 2.07 1.32 11.14
N GLU A 26 1.78 2.42 11.84
CA GLU A 26 0.86 2.43 12.99
C GLU A 26 -0.59 2.43 12.48
N SER A 27 -1.00 1.33 11.83
CA SER A 27 -2.36 1.18 11.25
C SER A 27 -3.45 0.94 12.28
N GLY A 28 -3.09 0.53 13.50
CA GLY A 28 -4.02 0.28 14.59
C GLY A 28 -4.60 1.54 15.23
N ASP A 29 -4.06 2.73 14.91
CA ASP A 29 -4.67 3.99 15.31
C ASP A 29 -5.98 4.20 14.52
N PRO A 30 -7.13 4.43 15.18
CA PRO A 30 -8.39 4.73 14.52
C PRO A 30 -8.31 5.88 13.50
N GLU A 31 -7.44 6.87 13.71
CA GLU A 31 -7.22 7.98 12.80
C GLU A 31 -6.46 7.56 11.53
N ALA A 32 -5.64 6.51 11.60
CA ALA A 32 -4.84 6.02 10.48
C ALA A 32 -5.70 5.35 9.40
N LYS A 33 -6.86 4.78 9.77
CA LYS A 33 -7.77 4.08 8.85
C LYS A 33 -8.17 4.94 7.65
N GLY A 34 -8.51 6.21 7.89
CA GLY A 34 -8.90 7.14 6.83
C GLY A 34 -7.76 7.40 5.85
N TYR A 35 -6.55 7.59 6.37
CA TYR A 35 -5.35 7.81 5.57
C TYR A 35 -5.00 6.58 4.71
N PHE A 36 -4.92 5.38 5.32
CA PHE A 36 -4.53 4.16 4.60
C PHE A 36 -5.59 3.67 3.62
N SER A 37 -6.88 3.90 3.90
CA SER A 37 -7.94 3.62 2.93
C SER A 37 -7.81 4.53 1.70
N ALA A 38 -7.66 5.84 1.90
CA ALA A 38 -7.49 6.78 0.79
C ALA A 38 -6.23 6.48 -0.03
N LEU A 39 -5.12 6.13 0.63
CA LEU A 39 -3.88 5.74 -0.02
C LEU A 39 -4.03 4.44 -0.83
N ALA A 40 -4.71 3.44 -0.29
CA ALA A 40 -4.97 2.17 -0.98
C ALA A 40 -5.84 2.39 -2.22
N ASP A 41 -6.92 3.16 -2.09
CA ASP A 41 -7.85 3.43 -3.18
C ASP A 41 -7.21 4.24 -4.30
N PHE A 42 -6.44 5.28 -3.94
CA PHE A 42 -5.63 6.02 -4.90
C PHE A 42 -4.65 5.11 -5.65
N THR A 43 -3.97 4.22 -4.93
CA THR A 43 -2.96 3.35 -5.53
C THR A 43 -3.57 2.27 -6.41
N ARG A 44 -4.74 1.72 -6.08
CA ARG A 44 -5.45 0.73 -6.92
C ARG A 44 -5.70 1.24 -8.34
N LEU A 45 -6.01 2.53 -8.49
CA LEU A 45 -6.21 3.15 -9.80
C LEU A 45 -4.94 3.16 -10.67
N LEU A 46 -3.76 3.11 -10.03
CA LEU A 46 -2.46 3.16 -10.69
C LEU A 46 -1.79 1.79 -10.83
N ALA A 47 -2.12 0.83 -9.95
CA ALA A 47 -1.39 -0.43 -9.78
C ALA A 47 -1.45 -1.40 -10.98
N ALA A 48 -2.14 -1.04 -12.07
CA ALA A 48 -2.22 -1.82 -13.31
C ALA A 48 -2.65 -3.29 -13.09
N GLY A 49 -3.56 -3.54 -12.15
CA GLY A 49 -4.05 -4.87 -11.81
C GLY A 49 -3.16 -5.69 -10.89
N ARG A 50 -2.00 -5.16 -10.44
CA ARG A 50 -1.14 -5.81 -9.45
C ARG A 50 -1.69 -5.60 -8.02
N PRO A 51 -1.57 -6.59 -7.12
CA PRO A 51 -1.96 -6.42 -5.73
C PRO A 51 -1.19 -5.30 -5.02
N ILE A 52 -1.85 -4.69 -4.04
CA ILE A 52 -1.27 -3.71 -3.12
C ILE A 52 -1.23 -4.30 -1.71
N THR A 53 -0.21 -3.96 -0.94
CA THR A 53 0.01 -4.51 0.40
C THR A 53 0.65 -3.50 1.34
N TYR A 54 0.67 -3.85 2.62
CA TYR A 54 1.38 -3.19 3.70
C TYR A 54 2.10 -4.27 4.49
N VAL A 55 3.34 -4.02 4.90
CA VAL A 55 4.04 -4.90 5.85
C VAL A 55 3.64 -4.45 7.25
N ILE A 56 3.12 -5.35 8.08
CA ILE A 56 2.58 -5.03 9.41
C ILE A 56 3.44 -5.73 10.49
N SER A 57 3.80 -4.98 11.55
CA SER A 57 4.55 -5.48 12.72
C SER A 57 3.63 -5.86 13.90
N ALA A 58 2.37 -6.16 13.61
CA ALA A 58 1.34 -6.45 14.57
C ALA A 58 0.55 -7.69 14.14
N THR A 59 -0.07 -8.36 15.11
CA THR A 59 -1.02 -9.44 14.81
C THR A 59 -2.32 -8.88 14.26
N TYR A 60 -3.09 -9.69 13.55
CA TYR A 60 -4.42 -9.31 13.06
C TYR A 60 -5.28 -8.75 14.20
N ASP A 61 -5.35 -9.42 15.34
CA ASP A 61 -6.21 -9.01 16.46
C ASP A 61 -5.82 -7.66 17.08
N SER A 62 -4.56 -7.26 16.94
CA SER A 62 -4.04 -5.98 17.45
C SER A 62 -4.12 -4.82 16.44
N ASP A 63 -4.41 -5.10 15.18
CA ASP A 63 -4.39 -4.13 14.07
C ASP A 63 -5.58 -4.40 13.13
N GLN A 64 -6.76 -3.81 13.49
CA GLN A 64 -8.07 -4.01 12.84
C GLN A 64 -8.70 -2.70 12.34
#